data_AF-A0A9N8DFQ6-F1
#
_entry.id   AF-A0A9N8DFQ6-F1
#
_cell.length_a   1.000
_cell.length_b   1.000
_cell.length_c   1.000
_cell.angle_alpha   90.00
_cell.angle_beta   90.00
_cell.angle_gamma   90.00
#
_symmetry.space_group_name_H-M   'P 1'
#
loop_
_entity.id
_entity.type
_entity.pdbx_description
1 polymer ?
#
loop_
_entity_poly.entity_id
_entity_poly.type
_entity_poly.pdbx_seq_one_letter_code
_entity_poly.pdbx_strand_id
1 'polypeptide(L)'
;MTTYNNSNNSGGGNNNNNNNNNNTDYSKKEEFRRYLEKTGVLDALTKVLVGLYEEPERPGNAIGYIKQYMGAPTNVDVEGLQKENAELKRQIEKLRKQAGEK
;
A
#
# COMPACT_ATOMS: atom_id res chain seq x y z
N MET A 1 52.62 -53.09 -25.89
CA MET A 1 53.46 -52.14 -26.64
C MET A 1 52.69 -50.83 -26.76
N THR A 2 53.38 -49.74 -26.45
CA THR A 2 52.98 -48.36 -26.16
C THR A 2 52.07 -47.66 -27.19
N THR A 3 51.09 -46.93 -26.63
CA THR A 3 50.56 -45.57 -26.92
C THR A 3 50.92 -44.89 -28.26
N TYR A 4 49.98 -44.17 -28.88
CA TYR A 4 50.02 -42.69 -29.00
C TYR A 4 48.78 -42.05 -29.69
N ASN A 5 48.23 -41.04 -29.00
CA ASN A 5 47.56 -39.79 -29.38
C ASN A 5 46.71 -39.63 -30.66
N ASN A 6 45.58 -38.92 -30.48
CA ASN A 6 45.27 -37.78 -31.33
C ASN A 6 44.63 -36.62 -30.55
N SER A 7 45.08 -35.41 -30.88
CA SER A 7 44.77 -34.09 -30.32
C SER A 7 43.34 -33.60 -30.59
N ASN A 8 42.78 -32.75 -29.72
CA ASN A 8 42.69 -31.29 -29.97
C ASN A 8 41.75 -30.57 -28.99
N ASN A 9 42.28 -29.44 -28.52
CA ASN A 9 41.68 -28.22 -27.98
C ASN A 9 40.19 -27.97 -28.31
N SER A 10 39.38 -27.57 -27.31
CA SER A 10 38.56 -26.34 -27.35
C SER A 10 37.52 -26.31 -26.21
N GLY A 11 37.51 -25.21 -25.45
CA GLY A 11 36.28 -24.61 -24.92
C GLY A 11 35.60 -25.30 -23.73
N GLY A 12 36.18 -25.17 -22.53
CA GLY A 12 35.44 -25.40 -21.27
C GLY A 12 35.14 -24.06 -20.60
N GLY A 13 33.97 -23.49 -20.89
CA GLY A 13 33.56 -22.17 -20.40
C GLY A 13 33.49 -22.07 -18.87
N ASN A 14 33.99 -20.94 -18.35
CA ASN A 14 33.69 -20.45 -17.01
C ASN A 14 32.19 -20.14 -16.92
N ASN A 15 31.42 -21.00 -16.25
CA ASN A 15 30.03 -20.71 -15.86
C ASN A 15 29.95 -20.56 -14.34
N ASN A 16 30.49 -19.46 -13.81
CA ASN A 16 30.12 -18.96 -12.49
C ASN A 16 28.83 -18.14 -12.60
N ASN A 17 27.69 -18.81 -12.72
CA ASN A 17 26.39 -18.17 -12.49
C ASN A 17 26.02 -18.30 -11.01
N ASN A 18 26.49 -17.33 -10.23
CA ASN A 18 26.03 -17.06 -8.87
C ASN A 18 24.54 -16.70 -8.91
N ASN A 19 23.67 -17.66 -8.56
CA ASN A 19 22.26 -17.41 -8.25
C ASN A 19 22.14 -16.86 -6.81
N ASN A 20 22.49 -15.59 -6.62
CA ASN A 20 22.31 -14.85 -5.36
C ASN A 20 20.98 -14.05 -5.32
N ASN A 21 19.91 -14.56 -5.93
CA ASN A 21 18.61 -13.88 -5.97
C ASN A 21 17.74 -14.10 -4.72
N ASN A 22 18.10 -15.03 -3.83
CA ASN A 22 17.29 -15.28 -2.64
C ASN A 22 17.52 -14.18 -1.57
N ASN A 23 18.76 -13.76 -1.34
CA ASN A 23 19.11 -12.83 -0.26
C ASN A 23 18.53 -11.42 -0.49
N THR A 24 18.48 -10.97 -1.74
CA THR A 24 17.93 -9.66 -2.12
C THR A 24 16.41 -9.59 -1.95
N ASP A 25 15.68 -10.66 -2.24
CA ASP A 25 14.22 -10.72 -2.05
C ASP A 25 13.83 -10.84 -0.57
N TYR A 26 14.60 -11.56 0.24
CA TYR A 26 14.42 -11.56 1.70
C TYR A 26 14.68 -10.17 2.29
N SER A 27 15.75 -9.51 1.87
CA SER A 27 16.08 -8.15 2.33
C SER A 27 14.96 -7.16 2.00
N LYS A 28 14.39 -7.20 0.79
CA LYS A 28 13.28 -6.34 0.38
C LYS A 28 12.00 -6.61 1.16
N LYS A 29 11.65 -7.89 1.38
CA LYS A 29 10.47 -8.27 2.18
C LYS A 29 10.59 -7.80 3.62
N GLU A 30 11.78 -7.95 4.19
CA GLU A 30 12.07 -7.55 5.56
C GLU A 30 12.08 -6.02 5.72
N GLU A 31 12.62 -5.28 4.75
CA GLU A 31 12.52 -3.82 4.71
C GLU A 31 11.06 -3.35 4.63
N PHE A 32 10.25 -3.98 3.79
CA PHE A 32 8.81 -3.67 3.68
C PHE A 32 8.07 -3.98 4.98
N ARG A 33 8.36 -5.11 5.62
CA ARG A 33 7.80 -5.46 6.93
C ARG A 33 8.14 -4.39 7.98
N ARG A 34 9.42 -4.01 8.10
CA ARG A 34 9.86 -2.96 9.02
C ARG A 34 9.21 -1.62 8.74
N TYR A 35 8.98 -1.29 7.46
CA TYR A 35 8.23 -0.10 7.08
C TYR A 35 6.79 -0.14 7.62
N LEU A 36 6.07 -1.26 7.44
CA LEU A 36 4.70 -1.40 7.93
C LEU A 36 4.62 -1.34 9.47
N GLU A 37 5.59 -1.92 10.15
CA GLU A 37 5.71 -1.86 11.61
C GLU A 37 6.01 -0.43 12.08
N LYS A 38 7.01 0.23 11.49
CA LYS A 38 7.42 1.61 11.85
C LYS A 38 6.32 2.64 11.57
N THR A 39 5.56 2.47 10.49
CA THR A 39 4.48 3.38 10.11
C THR A 39 3.15 3.09 10.84
N GLY A 40 3.09 2.02 11.62
CA GLY A 40 1.88 1.64 12.36
C GLY A 40 0.77 1.00 11.51
N VAL A 41 1.02 0.76 10.21
CA VAL A 41 0.06 0.09 9.32
C VAL A 41 -0.28 -1.31 9.81
N LEU A 42 0.73 -2.04 10.31
CA LEU A 42 0.52 -3.38 10.85
C LEU A 42 -0.41 -3.36 12.08
N ASP A 43 -0.17 -2.45 13.02
CA ASP A 43 -0.98 -2.29 14.23
C ASP A 43 -2.43 -1.90 13.91
N ALA A 44 -2.62 -0.98 12.96
CA ALA A 44 -3.96 -0.59 12.50
C ALA A 44 -4.73 -1.77 11.89
N LEU A 45 -4.10 -2.55 11.01
CA LEU A 45 -4.72 -3.75 10.43
C LEU A 45 -5.03 -4.81 11.49
N THR A 46 -4.12 -5.03 12.44
CA THR A 46 -4.35 -5.97 13.56
C THR A 46 -5.57 -5.55 14.37
N LYS A 47 -5.70 -4.27 14.73
CA LYS A 47 -6.85 -3.76 15.50
C LYS A 47 -8.17 -3.94 14.76
N VAL A 48 -8.20 -3.70 13.45
CA VAL A 48 -9.40 -3.94 12.62
C VAL A 48 -9.82 -5.41 12.67
N LEU A 49 -8.86 -6.32 12.51
CA LEU A 49 -9.11 -7.76 12.51
C LEU A 49 -9.53 -8.29 13.89
N VAL A 50 -8.94 -7.77 14.96
CA VAL A 50 -9.35 -8.07 16.34
C VAL A 50 -10.77 -7.59 16.58
N GLY A 51 -11.10 -6.35 16.22
CA GLY A 51 -12.46 -5.84 16.34
C GLY A 51 -13.47 -6.71 15.59
N LEU A 52 -13.16 -7.08 14.34
CA LEU A 52 -14.02 -7.97 13.55
C LEU A 52 -14.19 -9.37 14.17
N TYR A 53 -13.17 -9.86 14.89
CA TYR A 53 -13.22 -11.14 15.59
C TYR A 53 -14.04 -11.06 16.88
N GLU A 54 -13.97 -9.94 17.60
CA GLU A 54 -14.68 -9.70 18.86
C GLU A 54 -16.16 -9.30 18.66
N GLU A 55 -16.55 -8.87 17.46
CA GLU A 55 -17.95 -8.55 17.14
C GLU A 55 -18.87 -9.76 17.42
N PRO A 56 -19.84 -9.63 18.37
CA PRO A 56 -20.71 -10.73 18.77
C PRO A 56 -21.61 -11.20 17.63
N GLU A 57 -21.98 -10.28 16.73
CA GLU A 57 -22.68 -10.58 15.49
C GLU A 57 -21.78 -10.25 14.30
N ARG A 58 -21.40 -11.28 13.54
CA ARG A 58 -20.54 -11.07 12.37
C ARG A 58 -21.25 -10.19 11.35
N PRO A 59 -20.64 -9.08 10.90
CA PRO A 59 -21.25 -8.22 9.91
C PRO A 59 -21.44 -8.99 8.60
N GLY A 60 -22.64 -8.91 8.01
CA GLY A 60 -22.93 -9.52 6.70
C GLY A 60 -22.03 -9.00 5.57
N ASN A 61 -21.39 -7.84 5.76
CA ASN A 61 -20.38 -7.28 4.86
C ASN A 61 -19.09 -6.93 5.61
N ALA A 62 -18.19 -7.91 5.75
CA ALA A 62 -16.88 -7.74 6.41
C ALA A 62 -15.99 -6.67 5.74
N ILE A 63 -16.07 -6.54 4.41
CA ILE A 63 -15.29 -5.52 3.68
C ILE A 63 -15.79 -4.10 4.00
N GLY A 64 -17.10 -3.93 4.16
CA GLY A 64 -17.70 -2.68 4.60
C GLY A 64 -17.23 -2.28 5.99
N TYR A 65 -17.22 -3.23 6.93
CA TYR A 65 -16.72 -3.03 8.29
C TYR A 65 -15.26 -2.56 8.31
N ILE A 66 -14.38 -3.23 7.56
CA ILE A 66 -12.95 -2.87 7.46
C ILE A 66 -12.78 -1.44 6.94
N LYS A 67 -13.51 -1.05 5.89
CA LYS A 67 -13.44 0.32 5.33
C LYS A 67 -13.84 1.36 6.37
N GLN A 68 -14.96 1.15 7.05
CA GLN A 68 -15.44 2.04 8.09
C GLN A 68 -14.44 2.16 9.26
N TYR A 69 -13.90 1.03 9.72
CA TYR A 69 -12.97 0.98 10.86
C TYR A 69 -11.63 1.69 10.54
N MET A 70 -11.16 1.61 9.29
CA MET A 70 -9.95 2.31 8.86
C MET A 70 -10.16 3.81 8.60
N GLY A 71 -11.34 4.36 8.90
CA GLY A 71 -11.66 5.75 8.63
C GLY A 71 -11.77 6.06 7.13
N ALA A 72 -11.81 5.04 6.27
CA ALA A 72 -12.12 5.24 4.87
C ALA A 72 -13.62 5.59 4.82
N PRO A 73 -13.98 6.80 4.40
CA PRO A 73 -15.38 7.17 4.34
C PRO A 73 -16.10 6.21 3.40
N THR A 74 -17.01 5.43 3.96
CA THR A 74 -17.81 4.47 3.19
C THR A 74 -18.75 5.20 2.23
N ASN A 75 -19.12 6.44 2.56
CA ASN A 75 -20.06 7.30 1.83
C ASN A 75 -19.70 8.80 1.94
N VAL A 76 -18.45 9.22 1.69
CA VAL A 76 -18.22 10.67 1.53
C VAL A 76 -18.86 11.11 0.22
N ASP A 77 -19.98 11.82 0.34
CA ASP A 77 -20.61 12.53 -0.77
C ASP A 77 -19.73 13.73 -1.16
N VAL A 78 -18.67 13.41 -1.90
CA VAL A 78 -17.72 14.41 -2.43
C VAL A 78 -18.47 15.47 -3.23
N GLU A 79 -19.55 15.08 -3.92
CA GLU A 79 -20.33 15.98 -4.76
C GLU A 79 -21.15 16.96 -3.92
N GLY A 80 -21.81 16.48 -2.87
CA GLY A 80 -22.50 17.31 -1.88
C GLY A 80 -21.56 18.29 -1.19
N LEU A 81 -20.39 17.83 -0.74
CA LEU A 81 -19.38 18.69 -0.12
C LEU A 81 -18.82 19.73 -1.09
N GLN A 82 -18.64 19.40 -2.37
CA GLN A 82 -18.22 20.36 -3.39
C GLN A 82 -19.27 21.43 -3.65
N LYS A 83 -20.56 21.05 -3.71
CA LYS A 83 -21.68 22.01 -3.86
C LYS A 83 -21.76 22.96 -2.68
N GLU A 84 -21.69 22.44 -1.45
CA GLU A 84 -21.74 23.25 -0.23
C GLU A 84 -20.56 24.22 -0.17
N ASN A 85 -19.35 23.76 -0.50
CA ASN A 85 -18.15 24.61 -0.51
C ASN A 85 -18.23 25.70 -1.59
N ALA A 86 -18.79 25.41 -2.77
CA ALA A 86 -19.03 26.40 -3.81
C ALA A 86 -20.06 27.47 -3.37
N GLU A 87 -21.13 27.04 -2.71
CA GLU A 87 -22.17 27.93 -2.19
C GLU A 87 -21.64 28.83 -1.06
N LEU A 88 -20.90 28.27 -0.11
CA LEU A 88 -20.25 29.03 0.96
C LEU A 88 -19.27 30.07 0.40
N LYS A 89 -18.48 29.72 -0.63
CA LYS A 89 -17.58 30.68 -1.30
C LYS A 89 -18.35 31.82 -1.95
N ARG A 90 -19.47 31.54 -2.62
CA ARG A 90 -20.34 32.58 -3.20
C ARG A 90 -20.91 33.51 -2.12
N GLN A 91 -21.35 32.95 -1.00
CA GLN A 91 -21.88 33.74 0.11
C GLN A 91 -20.81 34.62 0.74
N ILE A 92 -19.60 34.10 0.94
CA ILE A 92 -18.45 34.88 1.43
C ILE A 92 -18.14 36.03 0.48
N GLU A 93 -18.11 35.80 -0.83
CA GLU A 93 -17.84 36.85 -1.82
C GLU A 93 -18.93 37.94 -1.79
N LYS A 94 -20.20 37.53 -1.75
CA LYS A 94 -21.34 38.44 -1.65
C LYS A 94 -21.29 39.30 -0.40
N LEU A 95 -21.03 38.69 0.76
CA LEU A 95 -20.95 39.39 2.04
C LEU A 95 -19.73 40.31 2.11
N ARG A 96 -18.57 39.88 1.58
CA ARG A 96 -17.37 40.74 1.49
C ARG A 96 -17.62 41.97 0.63
N LYS A 97 -18.33 41.81 -0.49
CA LYS A 97 -18.71 42.94 -1.35
C LYS A 97 -19.64 43.92 -0.63
N GLN A 98 -20.64 43.41 0.08
CA GLN A 98 -21.56 44.23 0.89
C GLN A 98 -20.88 44.91 2.09
N ALA A 99 -19.84 44.29 2.66
CA ALA A 99 -19.07 44.86 3.77
C ALA A 99 -18.03 45.90 3.31
N GLY A 100 -17.56 45.82 2.06
CA GLY A 100 -16.65 46.81 1.46
C GLY A 100 -17.34 47.97 0.75
N GLU A 101 -18.67 47.93 0.58
CA GLU A 101 -19.49 49.00 -0.01
C GLU A 101 -20.11 49.93 1.05
N LYS A 102 -19.66 49.88 2.31
CA LYS A 102 -19.98 50.85 3.37
C LYS A 102 -18.76 51.69 3.72
#